data_AF-A0AAU2HGX2-F1
#
_entry.id   AF-A0AAU2HGX2-F1
#
_cell.length_a   1.000
_cell.length_b   1.000
_cell.length_c   1.000
_cell.angle_alpha   90.00
_cell.angle_beta   90.00
_cell.angle_gamma   90.00
#
_symmetry.space_group_name_H-M   'P 1'
#
loop_
_entity.id
_entity.type
_entity.pdbx_description
1 polymer ?
#
loop_
_entity_poly.entity_id
_entity_poly.type
_entity_poly.pdbx_seq_one_letter_code
_entity_poly.pdbx_strand_id
1 'polypeptide(L)'
;MDHQLKVNLAVLAMMAALFVAGTALYQVVWRGQLRPALRTHVLNRLRVGWVRIHSQLTARVVGPAHSVLPGLVTGLPPHRNLVDPCVSRWAKGFLRETPVRLGFLALLTVAVWREADIRAAWNRQGPAPGNLDPVESLINGCVDATKWIIFVLPTKVPETPVQLWESPTEAVGLLRTPIVALLLCYAAFLLLPAALALVGLNPLIPRRDQRRLAAESEQRNWPVVLLTLCAVHCGRTHAQLRERGPLELPHVSTKRAERVIRQAWKTRHERVRRHQRRELKIHAARVVAVLRKAEARQHQDPDEALRTMATLLATMAHRYAEGRTGQLLDERQMEGVEPVADRSWLRLVISGVLIVGVLLALSRSGLPEIATGPFVSLLILGVFALVYRGRLPGPADLVDIVRGADRR
;
A
#
# COMPACT_ATOMS: atom_id res chain seq x y z
N MET A 1 -48.84 -4.26 -0.14
CA MET A 1 -47.40 -4.63 -0.04
C MET A 1 -46.94 -5.56 -1.16
N ASP A 2 -47.72 -6.56 -1.58
CA ASP A 2 -47.29 -7.54 -2.59
C ASP A 2 -46.94 -7.00 -3.98
N HIS A 3 -47.58 -5.91 -4.42
CA HIS A 3 -47.31 -5.35 -5.75
C HIS A 3 -45.93 -4.69 -5.83
N GLN A 4 -45.48 -4.02 -4.77
CA GLN A 4 -44.21 -3.30 -4.75
C GLN A 4 -43.02 -4.26 -4.62
N LEU A 5 -43.20 -5.37 -3.90
CA LEU A 5 -42.23 -6.45 -3.84
C LEU A 5 -42.03 -7.11 -5.23
N LYS A 6 -43.12 -7.38 -5.96
CA LYS A 6 -43.07 -7.95 -7.31
C LYS A 6 -42.38 -7.02 -8.32
N VAL A 7 -42.64 -5.71 -8.24
CA VAL A 7 -41.97 -4.71 -9.09
C VAL A 7 -40.48 -4.65 -8.77
N ASN A 8 -40.09 -4.63 -7.49
CA ASN A 8 -38.68 -4.64 -7.11
C ASN A 8 -37.95 -5.92 -7.57
N LEU A 9 -38.60 -7.08 -7.47
CA LEU A 9 -38.04 -8.36 -7.95
C LEU A 9 -37.88 -8.39 -9.47
N ALA A 10 -38.86 -7.87 -10.22
CA ALA A 10 -38.79 -7.79 -11.68
C ALA A 10 -37.67 -6.85 -12.14
N VAL A 11 -37.48 -5.70 -11.49
CA VAL A 11 -36.38 -4.77 -11.77
C VAL A 11 -35.03 -5.41 -11.47
N LEU A 12 -34.91 -6.14 -10.35
CA LEU A 12 -33.67 -6.83 -9.97
C LEU A 12 -33.32 -7.97 -10.94
N ALA A 13 -34.32 -8.74 -11.38
CA ALA A 13 -34.15 -9.79 -12.39
C ALA A 13 -33.74 -9.21 -13.75
N MET A 14 -34.34 -8.10 -14.17
CA MET A 14 -33.99 -7.41 -15.42
C MET A 14 -32.56 -6.84 -15.37
N MET A 15 -32.17 -6.23 -14.25
CA MET A 15 -30.80 -5.76 -14.02
C MET A 15 -29.78 -6.90 -14.07
N ALA A 16 -30.11 -8.05 -13.45
CA ALA A 16 -29.27 -9.24 -13.51
C ALA A 16 -29.15 -9.81 -14.94
N ALA A 17 -30.26 -9.86 -15.68
CA ALA A 17 -30.26 -10.34 -17.07
C ALA A 17 -29.45 -9.43 -18.01
N LEU A 18 -29.59 -8.11 -17.89
CA LEU A 18 -28.80 -7.14 -18.64
C LEU A 18 -27.31 -7.22 -18.28
N PHE A 19 -26.98 -7.46 -17.01
CA PHE A 19 -25.60 -7.66 -16.58
C PHE A 19 -24.99 -8.94 -17.18
N VAL A 20 -25.75 -10.05 -17.20
CA VAL A 20 -25.31 -11.31 -17.83
C VAL A 20 -25.15 -11.16 -19.34
N ALA A 21 -26.12 -10.54 -20.02
CA ALA A 21 -26.04 -10.29 -21.46
C ALA A 21 -24.89 -9.35 -21.82
N GLY A 22 -24.70 -8.28 -21.05
CA GLY A 22 -23.59 -7.33 -21.23
C GLY A 22 -22.22 -7.96 -21.00
N THR A 23 -22.08 -8.83 -19.99
CA THR A 23 -20.83 -9.56 -19.77
C THR A 23 -20.55 -10.61 -20.84
N ALA A 24 -21.57 -11.29 -21.36
CA ALA A 24 -21.45 -12.23 -22.47
C ALA A 24 -21.05 -11.53 -23.79
N LEU A 25 -21.72 -10.42 -24.14
CA LEU A 25 -21.38 -9.61 -25.31
C LEU A 25 -19.98 -9.02 -25.19
N TYR A 26 -19.65 -8.47 -24.01
CA TYR A 26 -18.29 -8.01 -23.71
C TYR A 26 -17.29 -9.13 -23.91
N GLN A 27 -17.55 -10.37 -23.44
CA GLN A 27 -16.62 -11.47 -23.64
C GLN A 27 -16.42 -11.86 -25.11
N VAL A 28 -17.50 -11.91 -25.90
CA VAL A 28 -17.42 -12.29 -27.32
C VAL A 28 -16.66 -11.22 -28.12
N VAL A 29 -17.05 -9.95 -27.97
CA VAL A 29 -16.42 -8.82 -28.67
C VAL A 29 -14.98 -8.61 -28.20
N TRP A 30 -14.74 -8.69 -26.88
CA TRP A 30 -13.40 -8.57 -26.32
C TRP A 30 -12.49 -9.71 -26.78
N ARG A 31 -12.93 -10.98 -26.72
CA ARG A 31 -12.07 -12.12 -27.09
C ARG A 31 -11.86 -12.26 -28.60
N GLY A 32 -12.89 -12.04 -29.40
CA GLY A 32 -12.87 -12.28 -30.84
C GLY A 32 -12.15 -11.19 -31.62
N GLN A 33 -12.50 -9.93 -31.38
CA GLN A 33 -12.03 -8.82 -32.22
C GLN A 33 -11.01 -7.93 -31.54
N LEU A 34 -11.32 -7.43 -30.33
CA LEU A 34 -10.47 -6.44 -29.67
C LEU A 34 -9.17 -7.03 -29.13
N ARG A 35 -9.22 -8.21 -28.50
CA ARG A 35 -8.05 -8.81 -27.85
C ARG A 35 -6.90 -9.09 -28.81
N PRO A 36 -7.05 -9.75 -29.98
CA PRO A 36 -5.91 -10.00 -30.87
C PRO A 36 -5.30 -8.68 -31.42
N ALA A 37 -6.12 -7.69 -31.77
CA ALA A 37 -5.67 -6.39 -32.26
C ALA A 37 -4.95 -5.56 -31.17
N LEU A 38 -5.52 -5.48 -29.96
CA LEU A 38 -4.86 -4.87 -28.80
C LEU A 38 -3.60 -5.65 -28.41
N ARG A 39 -3.61 -6.98 -28.53
CA ARG A 39 -2.47 -7.82 -28.16
C ARG A 39 -1.27 -7.58 -29.06
N THR A 40 -1.46 -7.38 -30.36
CA THR A 40 -0.32 -7.16 -31.27
C THR A 40 0.18 -5.73 -31.21
N HIS A 41 -0.69 -4.73 -31.14
CA HIS A 41 -0.26 -3.32 -31.20
C HIS A 41 -0.01 -2.70 -29.83
N VAL A 42 -0.96 -2.85 -28.89
CA VAL A 42 -0.87 -2.21 -27.58
C VAL A 42 0.08 -2.98 -26.68
N LEU A 43 0.02 -4.32 -26.63
CA LEU A 43 0.96 -5.05 -25.75
C LEU A 43 2.39 -5.01 -26.24
N ASN A 44 2.69 -4.90 -27.54
CA ASN A 44 4.08 -4.77 -27.99
C ASN A 44 4.63 -3.38 -27.64
N ARG A 45 3.87 -2.30 -27.85
CA ARG A 45 4.27 -0.95 -27.41
C ARG A 45 4.41 -0.87 -25.89
N LEU A 46 3.45 -1.43 -25.16
CA LEU A 46 3.54 -1.56 -23.71
C LEU A 46 4.76 -2.38 -23.34
N ARG A 47 5.00 -3.57 -23.91
CA ARG A 47 6.15 -4.42 -23.58
C ARG A 47 7.48 -3.68 -23.73
N VAL A 48 7.67 -2.91 -24.81
CA VAL A 48 8.88 -2.09 -25.00
C VAL A 48 8.97 -1.00 -23.94
N GLY A 49 7.89 -0.26 -23.70
CA GLY A 49 7.84 0.75 -22.63
C GLY A 49 8.08 0.16 -21.25
N TRP A 50 7.57 -1.03 -21.00
CA TRP A 50 7.70 -1.76 -19.74
C TRP A 50 9.10 -2.28 -19.48
N VAL A 51 9.79 -2.79 -20.51
CA VAL A 51 11.20 -3.17 -20.39
C VAL A 51 12.05 -1.94 -20.04
N ARG A 52 11.75 -0.78 -20.66
CA ARG A 52 12.44 0.48 -20.35
C ARG A 52 12.15 0.97 -18.93
N ILE A 53 10.90 0.93 -18.48
CA ILE A 53 10.54 1.33 -17.11
C ILE A 53 11.17 0.35 -16.09
N HIS A 54 11.15 -0.95 -16.38
CA HIS A 54 11.77 -1.98 -15.55
C HIS A 54 13.29 -1.78 -15.43
N SER A 55 13.98 -1.53 -16.55
CA SER A 55 15.42 -1.27 -16.54
C SER A 55 15.74 0.03 -15.82
N GLN A 56 14.96 1.09 -16.01
CA GLN A 56 15.10 2.36 -15.28
C GLN A 56 14.87 2.21 -13.78
N LEU A 57 13.83 1.51 -13.35
CA LEU A 57 13.58 1.26 -11.92
C LEU A 57 14.68 0.42 -11.30
N THR A 58 15.10 -0.65 -11.98
CA THR A 58 16.21 -1.49 -11.52
C THR A 58 17.48 -0.67 -11.44
N ALA A 59 17.82 0.12 -12.46
CA ALA A 59 18.98 1.01 -12.47
C ALA A 59 18.91 2.09 -11.38
N ARG A 60 17.73 2.64 -11.07
CA ARG A 60 17.56 3.62 -9.98
C ARG A 60 17.82 3.05 -8.59
N VAL A 61 17.60 1.74 -8.38
CA VAL A 61 17.87 1.08 -7.09
C VAL A 61 19.29 0.50 -7.07
N VAL A 62 19.64 -0.25 -8.12
CA VAL A 62 20.89 -1.02 -8.24
C VAL A 62 22.08 -0.12 -8.59
N GLY A 63 21.89 0.89 -9.44
CA GLY A 63 22.96 1.81 -9.85
C GLY A 63 23.59 2.53 -8.67
N PRO A 64 22.79 3.20 -7.81
CA PRO A 64 23.31 3.81 -6.59
C PRO A 64 23.91 2.81 -5.61
N ALA A 65 23.40 1.58 -5.53
CA ALA A 65 24.00 0.55 -4.68
C ALA A 65 25.41 0.20 -5.17
N HIS A 66 25.61 0.07 -6.48
CA HIS A 66 26.91 -0.23 -7.06
C HIS A 66 27.89 0.94 -7.05
N SER A 67 27.41 2.19 -7.13
CA SER A 67 28.31 3.34 -7.10
C SER A 67 28.68 3.79 -5.68
N VAL A 68 27.75 3.69 -4.73
CA VAL A 68 27.92 4.25 -3.38
C VAL A 68 28.49 3.23 -2.40
N LEU A 69 28.07 1.96 -2.46
CA LEU A 69 28.42 0.99 -1.42
C LEU A 69 29.85 0.46 -1.49
N PRO A 70 30.50 0.22 -2.65
CA PRO A 70 31.84 -0.38 -2.66
C PRO A 70 32.93 0.46 -1.96
N GLY A 71 32.78 1.78 -1.94
CA GLY A 71 33.71 2.67 -1.21
C GLY A 71 33.42 2.78 0.29
N LEU A 72 32.26 2.30 0.74
CA LEU A 72 31.78 2.48 2.11
C LEU A 72 31.72 1.17 2.90
N VAL A 73 31.42 0.07 2.21
CA VAL A 73 31.18 -1.23 2.81
C VAL A 73 32.37 -2.14 2.55
N THR A 74 33.19 -2.31 3.57
CA THR A 74 34.28 -3.29 3.58
C THR A 74 33.75 -4.66 4.01
N GLY A 75 34.31 -5.74 3.45
CA GLY A 75 34.00 -7.10 3.91
C GLY A 75 32.64 -7.66 3.50
N LEU A 76 31.99 -7.13 2.45
CA LEU A 76 30.79 -7.78 1.90
C LEU A 76 31.10 -9.24 1.49
N PRO A 77 30.20 -10.18 1.81
CA PRO A 77 30.37 -11.58 1.42
C PRO A 77 30.51 -11.75 -0.10
N PRO A 78 31.19 -12.82 -0.55
CA PRO A 78 31.62 -12.99 -1.95
C PRO A 78 30.47 -13.10 -2.95
N HIS A 79 29.25 -13.40 -2.52
CA HIS A 79 28.08 -13.57 -3.39
C HIS A 79 27.41 -12.24 -3.80
N ARG A 80 28.17 -11.25 -4.25
CA ARG A 80 27.68 -9.88 -4.56
C ARG A 80 26.41 -9.82 -5.43
N ASN A 81 26.15 -10.84 -6.25
CA ASN A 81 25.10 -10.82 -7.26
C ASN A 81 23.73 -11.38 -6.82
N LEU A 82 23.49 -11.64 -5.52
CA LEU A 82 22.17 -12.13 -5.08
C LEU A 82 21.12 -11.02 -4.90
N VAL A 83 21.56 -9.79 -4.67
CA VAL A 83 20.65 -8.64 -4.47
C VAL A 83 19.97 -8.25 -5.79
N ASP A 84 20.71 -8.22 -6.90
CA ASP A 84 20.19 -7.77 -8.20
C ASP A 84 19.03 -8.62 -8.74
N PRO A 85 19.09 -9.97 -8.69
CA PRO A 85 17.95 -10.81 -9.02
C PRO A 85 16.74 -10.54 -8.13
N CYS A 86 16.93 -10.31 -6.82
CA CYS A 86 15.83 -9.96 -5.91
C CYS A 86 15.18 -8.62 -6.28
N VAL A 87 15.98 -7.59 -6.54
CA VAL A 87 15.48 -6.27 -6.98
C VAL A 87 14.77 -6.37 -8.33
N SER A 88 15.36 -7.09 -9.29
CA SER A 88 14.78 -7.29 -10.62
C SER A 88 13.45 -8.06 -10.56
N ARG A 89 13.37 -9.12 -9.75
CA ARG A 89 12.12 -9.88 -9.52
C ARG A 89 11.06 -9.03 -8.84
N TRP A 90 11.44 -8.26 -7.81
CA TRP A 90 10.53 -7.32 -7.16
C TRP A 90 10.01 -6.27 -8.16
N ALA A 91 10.88 -5.63 -8.94
CA ALA A 91 10.49 -4.63 -9.93
C ALA A 91 9.53 -5.20 -10.99
N LYS A 92 9.73 -6.45 -11.43
CA LYS A 92 8.78 -7.13 -12.33
C LYS A 92 7.41 -7.34 -11.68
N GLY A 93 7.37 -7.78 -10.42
CA GLY A 93 6.13 -7.96 -9.65
C GLY A 93 5.39 -6.65 -9.43
N PHE A 94 6.08 -5.65 -8.88
CA PHE A 94 5.56 -4.31 -8.61
C PHE A 94 4.98 -3.68 -9.88
N LEU A 95 5.74 -3.71 -10.97
CA LEU A 95 5.26 -3.16 -12.23
C LEU A 95 4.04 -3.93 -12.70
N ARG A 96 4.01 -5.27 -12.64
CA ARG A 96 2.85 -6.07 -13.10
C ARG A 96 1.54 -5.69 -12.39
N GLU A 97 1.60 -5.37 -11.10
CA GLU A 97 0.41 -5.09 -10.29
C GLU A 97 -0.03 -3.62 -10.29
N THR A 98 0.93 -2.68 -10.33
CA THR A 98 0.66 -1.25 -10.14
C THR A 98 -0.29 -0.62 -11.18
N PRO A 99 -0.14 -0.81 -12.50
CA PRO A 99 -1.02 -0.21 -13.50
C PRO A 99 -2.41 -0.83 -13.50
N VAL A 100 -2.57 -2.08 -13.06
CA VAL A 100 -3.91 -2.66 -12.83
C VAL A 100 -4.59 -1.94 -11.67
N ARG A 101 -3.86 -1.70 -10.57
CA ARG A 101 -4.38 -0.96 -9.41
C ARG A 101 -4.68 0.51 -9.75
N LEU A 102 -3.79 1.19 -10.48
CA LEU A 102 -3.95 2.58 -10.90
C LEU A 102 -5.06 2.74 -11.94
N GLY A 103 -5.14 1.87 -12.94
CA GLY A 103 -6.21 1.90 -13.94
C GLY A 103 -7.58 1.68 -13.30
N PHE A 104 -7.66 0.80 -12.30
CA PHE A 104 -8.89 0.60 -11.55
C PHE A 104 -9.24 1.79 -10.66
N LEU A 105 -8.27 2.37 -9.94
CA LEU A 105 -8.47 3.62 -9.18
C LEU A 105 -8.97 4.75 -10.08
N ALA A 106 -8.39 4.91 -11.27
CA ALA A 106 -8.82 5.90 -12.25
C ALA A 106 -10.27 5.66 -12.72
N LEU A 107 -10.61 4.41 -13.04
CA LEU A 107 -11.96 4.03 -13.46
C LEU A 107 -12.99 4.24 -12.34
N LEU A 108 -12.60 3.99 -11.09
CA LEU A 108 -13.42 4.19 -9.91
C LEU A 108 -13.61 5.68 -9.60
N THR A 109 -12.57 6.51 -9.75
CA THR A 109 -12.72 7.97 -9.65
C THR A 109 -13.63 8.54 -10.73
N VAL A 110 -13.57 8.01 -11.96
CA VAL A 110 -14.48 8.42 -13.05
C VAL A 110 -15.92 8.00 -12.77
N ALA A 111 -16.13 6.78 -12.24
CA ALA A 111 -17.46 6.29 -11.90
C ALA A 111 -18.12 7.11 -10.78
N VAL A 112 -17.39 7.40 -9.70
CA VAL A 112 -17.86 8.22 -8.58
C VAL A 112 -18.16 9.66 -9.04
N TRP A 113 -17.33 10.22 -9.90
CA TRP A 113 -17.53 11.57 -10.43
C TRP A 113 -18.74 11.65 -11.37
N ARG A 114 -18.94 10.63 -12.23
CA ARG A 114 -20.11 10.56 -13.12
C ARG A 114 -21.42 10.42 -12.36
N GLU A 115 -21.44 9.71 -11.23
CA GLU A 115 -22.63 9.63 -10.38
C GLU A 115 -23.01 11.02 -9.82
N ALA A 116 -22.02 11.81 -9.42
CA ALA A 116 -22.23 13.18 -8.94
C ALA A 116 -22.78 14.09 -10.06
N ASP A 117 -22.25 13.99 -11.28
CA ASP A 117 -22.73 14.75 -12.44
C ASP A 117 -24.13 14.32 -12.89
N ILE A 118 -24.43 13.02 -12.89
CA ILE A 118 -25.78 12.51 -13.21
C ILE A 118 -26.80 13.03 -12.19
N ARG A 119 -26.47 13.04 -10.89
CA ARG A 119 -27.35 13.63 -9.86
C ARG A 119 -27.51 15.13 -10.05
N ALA A 120 -26.44 15.84 -10.39
CA ALA A 120 -26.48 17.28 -10.64
C ALA A 120 -27.27 17.63 -11.92
N ALA A 121 -27.26 16.76 -12.94
CA ALA A 121 -28.07 16.89 -14.15
C ALA A 121 -29.54 16.55 -13.86
N TRP A 122 -29.80 15.49 -13.10
CA TRP A 122 -31.14 15.08 -12.68
C TRP A 122 -31.84 16.17 -11.84
N ASN A 123 -31.11 16.82 -10.95
CA ASN A 123 -31.65 17.93 -10.17
C ASN A 123 -31.90 19.20 -11.00
N ARG A 124 -31.30 19.32 -12.19
CA ARG A 124 -31.43 20.49 -13.08
C ARG A 124 -32.50 20.33 -14.16
N GLN A 125 -32.91 19.10 -14.49
CA GLN A 125 -33.90 18.85 -15.54
C GLN A 125 -35.14 18.17 -14.96
N GLY A 126 -36.27 18.87 -14.97
CA GLY A 126 -37.59 18.23 -15.00
C GLY A 126 -37.71 17.28 -16.20
N PRO A 127 -38.62 16.30 -16.17
CA PRO A 127 -38.46 15.05 -16.88
C PRO A 127 -38.68 15.15 -18.40
N ALA A 128 -37.80 14.52 -19.18
CA ALA A 128 -38.15 13.69 -20.33
C ALA A 128 -36.96 12.77 -20.73
N PRO A 129 -37.02 11.44 -20.47
CA PRO A 129 -35.97 10.52 -20.89
C PRO A 129 -36.26 10.02 -22.32
N GLY A 130 -35.73 10.72 -23.31
CA GLY A 130 -35.73 10.28 -24.71
C GLY A 130 -34.33 9.89 -25.16
N ASN A 131 -34.05 8.58 -25.16
CA ASN A 131 -33.04 7.93 -26.00
C ASN A 131 -31.57 8.39 -25.81
N LEU A 132 -30.96 8.05 -24.67
CA LEU A 132 -29.51 8.13 -24.48
C LEU A 132 -28.90 6.74 -24.67
N ASP A 133 -28.04 6.59 -25.69
CA ASP A 133 -27.27 5.37 -25.88
C ASP A 133 -26.25 5.23 -24.72
N PRO A 134 -26.38 4.21 -23.86
CA PRO A 134 -25.62 4.11 -22.62
C PRO A 134 -24.11 3.94 -22.84
N VAL A 135 -23.70 3.40 -23.99
CA VAL A 135 -22.29 3.16 -24.32
C VAL A 135 -21.63 4.44 -24.82
N GLU A 136 -22.27 5.16 -25.72
CA GLU A 136 -21.77 6.44 -26.23
C GLU A 136 -21.70 7.49 -25.11
N SER A 137 -22.71 7.53 -24.24
CA SER A 137 -22.69 8.38 -23.03
C SER A 137 -21.54 8.02 -22.07
N LEU A 138 -21.19 6.74 -21.96
CA LEU A 138 -20.09 6.29 -21.10
C LEU A 138 -18.71 6.61 -21.69
N ILE A 139 -18.54 6.49 -23.01
CA ILE A 139 -17.30 6.83 -23.71
C ILE A 139 -17.11 8.35 -23.71
N ASN A 140 -18.13 9.12 -24.06
CA ASN A 140 -18.08 10.58 -24.07
C ASN A 140 -17.86 11.12 -22.64
N GLY A 141 -18.53 10.55 -21.63
CA GLY A 141 -18.29 10.90 -20.23
C GLY A 141 -16.86 10.60 -19.76
N CYS A 142 -16.24 9.51 -20.19
CA CYS A 142 -14.84 9.22 -19.87
C CYS A 142 -13.88 10.22 -20.53
N VAL A 143 -14.12 10.58 -21.79
CA VAL A 143 -13.31 11.54 -22.54
C VAL A 143 -13.44 12.94 -21.94
N ASP A 144 -14.65 13.36 -21.57
CA ASP A 144 -14.91 14.68 -21.00
C ASP A 144 -14.40 14.79 -19.56
N ALA A 145 -14.54 13.74 -18.73
CA ALA A 145 -13.91 13.69 -17.42
C ALA A 145 -12.38 13.79 -17.51
N THR A 146 -11.78 13.12 -18.49
CA THR A 146 -10.32 13.16 -18.72
C THR A 146 -9.86 14.54 -19.16
N LYS A 147 -10.59 15.17 -20.11
CA LYS A 147 -10.30 16.55 -20.54
C LYS A 147 -10.50 17.54 -19.38
N TRP A 148 -11.53 17.38 -18.57
CA TRP A 148 -11.80 18.26 -17.44
C TRP A 148 -10.72 18.14 -16.36
N ILE A 149 -10.29 16.92 -16.00
CA ILE A 149 -9.21 16.70 -15.02
C ILE A 149 -7.88 17.28 -15.51
N ILE A 150 -7.54 17.11 -16.79
CA ILE A 150 -6.26 17.55 -17.34
C ILE A 150 -6.23 19.07 -17.56
N PHE A 151 -7.34 19.68 -18.00
CA PHE A 151 -7.34 21.07 -18.47
C PHE A 151 -8.15 22.04 -17.59
N VAL A 152 -9.15 21.57 -16.85
CA VAL A 152 -10.09 22.44 -16.10
C VAL A 152 -9.87 22.37 -14.58
N LEU A 153 -9.51 21.20 -14.05
CA LEU A 153 -9.22 21.06 -12.62
C LEU A 153 -8.05 21.96 -12.16
N PRO A 154 -6.93 22.09 -12.90
CA PRO A 154 -5.84 22.98 -12.49
C PRO A 154 -6.24 24.47 -12.51
N THR A 155 -7.22 24.85 -13.34
CA THR A 155 -7.65 26.24 -13.51
C THR A 155 -8.79 26.63 -12.58
N LYS A 156 -9.55 25.68 -12.03
CA LYS A 156 -10.64 25.93 -11.05
C LYS A 156 -10.26 25.74 -9.58
N VAL A 157 -9.10 25.16 -9.30
CA VAL A 157 -8.56 25.00 -7.94
C VAL A 157 -7.93 26.27 -7.30
N PRO A 158 -7.66 27.41 -7.98
CA PRO A 158 -6.98 28.52 -7.30
C PRO A 158 -7.76 29.25 -6.19
N GLU A 159 -9.10 29.16 -6.08
CA GLU A 159 -9.87 30.07 -5.20
C GLU A 159 -10.79 29.40 -4.16
N THR A 160 -10.83 28.08 -4.08
CA THR A 160 -11.77 27.34 -3.20
C THR A 160 -11.35 27.02 -1.76
N PRO A 161 -10.12 27.28 -1.23
CA PRO A 161 -9.82 26.90 0.15
C PRO A 161 -10.53 27.77 1.21
N VAL A 162 -10.92 29.00 0.87
CA VAL A 162 -11.55 29.95 1.81
C VAL A 162 -13.03 29.61 2.04
N GLN A 163 -13.81 29.37 0.97
CA GLN A 163 -15.22 28.97 1.10
C GLN A 163 -15.41 27.59 1.74
N LEU A 164 -14.44 26.68 1.58
CA LEU A 164 -14.49 25.38 2.26
C LEU A 164 -14.36 25.50 3.79
N TRP A 165 -13.80 26.62 4.27
CA TRP A 165 -13.57 26.91 5.69
C TRP A 165 -14.76 27.62 6.35
N GLU A 166 -15.57 28.35 5.57
CA GLU A 166 -16.69 29.15 6.08
C GLU A 166 -17.96 28.33 6.37
N SER A 167 -18.16 27.17 5.71
CA SER A 167 -19.36 26.33 5.92
C SER A 167 -19.04 24.81 5.97
N PRO A 168 -18.36 24.33 7.04
CA PRO A 168 -17.86 22.96 7.13
C PRO A 168 -18.96 21.88 7.13
N THR A 169 -20.17 22.19 7.57
CA THR A 169 -21.29 21.22 7.64
C THR A 169 -21.87 20.87 6.27
N GLU A 170 -21.92 21.82 5.34
CA GLU A 170 -22.38 21.57 3.96
C GLU A 170 -21.32 20.84 3.13
N ALA A 171 -20.04 21.18 3.33
CA ALA A 171 -18.91 20.49 2.71
C ALA A 171 -18.80 19.02 3.14
N VAL A 172 -19.13 18.70 4.40
CA VAL A 172 -19.17 17.31 4.89
C VAL A 172 -20.27 16.50 4.19
N GLY A 173 -21.43 17.10 3.87
CA GLY A 173 -22.48 16.42 3.10
C GLY A 173 -22.05 16.07 1.66
N LEU A 174 -21.37 17.01 1.01
CA LEU A 174 -20.86 16.88 -0.37
C LEU A 174 -19.67 15.92 -0.50
N LEU A 175 -18.81 15.82 0.52
CA LEU A 175 -17.67 14.90 0.54
C LEU A 175 -18.02 13.50 1.06
N ARG A 176 -19.07 13.35 1.87
CA ARG A 176 -19.43 12.06 2.49
C ARG A 176 -19.93 11.04 1.46
N THR A 177 -20.71 11.46 0.48
CA THR A 177 -21.20 10.58 -0.58
C THR A 177 -20.09 10.04 -1.50
N PRO A 178 -19.16 10.84 -2.06
CA PRO A 178 -18.08 10.29 -2.85
C PRO A 178 -17.13 9.44 -2.00
N ILE A 179 -16.83 9.80 -0.75
CA ILE A 179 -15.95 9.00 0.12
C ILE A 179 -16.59 7.64 0.45
N VAL A 180 -17.88 7.61 0.81
CA VAL A 180 -18.60 6.36 1.09
C VAL A 180 -18.74 5.50 -0.17
N ALA A 181 -19.02 6.11 -1.34
CA ALA A 181 -19.02 5.40 -2.61
C ALA A 181 -17.64 4.81 -2.94
N LEU A 182 -16.57 5.58 -2.74
CA LEU A 182 -15.19 5.13 -2.94
C LEU A 182 -14.84 3.95 -2.02
N LEU A 183 -15.26 4.01 -0.75
CA LEU A 183 -15.10 2.93 0.22
C LEU A 183 -15.93 1.69 -0.11
N LEU A 184 -17.17 1.84 -0.56
CA LEU A 184 -18.03 0.72 -0.99
C LEU A 184 -17.50 0.07 -2.27
N CYS A 185 -17.03 0.85 -3.24
CA CYS A 185 -16.37 0.32 -4.43
C CYS A 185 -15.05 -0.38 -4.08
N TYR A 186 -14.28 0.15 -3.13
CA TYR A 186 -13.08 -0.50 -2.61
C TYR A 186 -13.39 -1.82 -1.89
N ALA A 187 -14.45 -1.87 -1.08
CA ALA A 187 -14.93 -3.08 -0.42
C ALA A 187 -15.44 -4.12 -1.42
N ALA A 188 -16.25 -3.71 -2.41
CA ALA A 188 -16.70 -4.57 -3.50
C ALA A 188 -15.51 -5.12 -4.30
N PHE A 189 -14.46 -4.34 -4.51
CA PHE A 189 -13.22 -4.79 -5.16
C PHE A 189 -12.47 -5.85 -4.36
N LEU A 190 -12.36 -5.69 -3.03
CA LEU A 190 -11.75 -6.71 -2.17
C LEU A 190 -12.55 -8.02 -2.16
N LEU A 191 -13.88 -7.94 -2.31
CA LEU A 191 -14.79 -9.07 -2.28
C LEU A 191 -15.04 -9.71 -3.65
N LEU A 192 -14.79 -9.01 -4.76
CA LEU A 192 -15.00 -9.49 -6.13
C LEU A 192 -14.31 -10.83 -6.43
N PRO A 193 -13.05 -11.08 -6.01
CA PRO A 193 -12.41 -12.38 -6.21
C PRO A 193 -13.12 -13.53 -5.47
N ALA A 194 -13.71 -13.24 -4.30
CA ALA A 194 -14.48 -14.23 -3.53
C ALA A 194 -15.85 -14.48 -4.19
N ALA A 195 -16.52 -13.44 -4.67
CA ALA A 195 -17.77 -13.55 -5.42
C ALA A 195 -17.58 -14.34 -6.73
N LEU A 196 -16.52 -14.06 -7.50
CA LEU A 196 -16.18 -14.81 -8.71
C LEU A 196 -15.81 -16.27 -8.44
N ALA A 197 -15.22 -16.55 -7.27
CA ALA A 197 -14.94 -17.92 -6.84
C ALA A 197 -16.22 -18.69 -6.50
N LEU A 198 -17.21 -18.04 -5.89
CA LEU A 198 -18.51 -18.63 -5.58
C LEU A 198 -19.33 -18.97 -6.84
N VAL A 199 -19.20 -18.20 -7.92
CA VAL A 199 -19.92 -18.41 -9.19
C VAL A 199 -19.19 -19.39 -10.13
N GLY A 200 -18.09 -20.02 -9.69
CA GLY A 200 -17.36 -21.01 -10.50
C GLY A 200 -16.58 -20.43 -11.69
N LEU A 201 -16.52 -19.09 -11.84
CA LEU A 201 -15.77 -18.38 -12.90
C LEU A 201 -14.27 -18.25 -12.59
N ASN A 202 -13.77 -19.08 -11.69
CA ASN A 202 -12.37 -19.20 -11.26
C ASN A 202 -11.34 -19.41 -12.40
N PRO A 203 -11.63 -20.09 -13.55
CA PRO A 203 -10.64 -20.26 -14.62
C PRO A 203 -10.36 -19.00 -15.45
N LEU A 204 -11.13 -17.92 -15.29
CA LEU A 204 -10.93 -16.65 -16.01
C LEU A 204 -9.92 -15.71 -15.32
N ILE A 205 -9.60 -15.98 -14.05
CA ILE A 205 -8.57 -15.28 -13.30
C ILE A 205 -7.24 -15.94 -13.68
N PRO A 206 -6.21 -15.19 -14.16
CA PRO A 206 -4.91 -15.79 -14.46
C PRO A 206 -4.45 -16.58 -13.24
N ARG A 207 -4.14 -17.87 -13.46
CA ARG A 207 -3.94 -18.93 -12.46
C ARG A 207 -3.60 -18.33 -11.10
N ARG A 208 -4.49 -18.53 -10.12
CA ARG A 208 -4.34 -18.07 -8.73
C ARG A 208 -2.92 -18.30 -8.21
N ASP A 209 -2.30 -19.40 -8.65
CA ASP A 209 -0.91 -19.75 -8.37
C ASP A 209 0.11 -18.78 -8.93
N GLN A 210 -0.03 -18.25 -10.16
CA GLN A 210 0.91 -17.26 -10.70
C GLN A 210 0.81 -15.90 -10.01
N ARG A 211 -0.40 -15.46 -9.65
CA ARG A 211 -0.59 -14.22 -8.87
C ARG A 211 -0.06 -14.40 -7.46
N ARG A 212 -0.35 -15.56 -6.84
CA ARG A 212 0.15 -15.92 -5.52
C ARG A 212 1.68 -16.01 -5.51
N LEU A 213 2.29 -16.70 -6.47
CA LEU A 213 3.75 -16.78 -6.63
C LEU A 213 4.37 -15.41 -6.91
N ALA A 214 3.71 -14.55 -7.71
CA ALA A 214 4.18 -13.19 -7.95
C ALA A 214 4.11 -12.33 -6.68
N ALA A 215 2.99 -12.34 -5.97
CA ALA A 215 2.80 -11.63 -4.70
C ALA A 215 3.73 -12.18 -3.60
N GLU A 216 3.91 -13.50 -3.52
CA GLU A 216 4.87 -14.16 -2.63
C GLU A 216 6.30 -13.75 -3.01
N SER A 217 6.63 -13.67 -4.30
CA SER A 217 7.95 -13.20 -4.74
C SER A 217 8.17 -11.71 -4.42
N GLU A 218 7.15 -10.87 -4.58
CA GLU A 218 7.22 -9.45 -4.24
C GLU A 218 7.41 -9.28 -2.73
N GLN A 219 6.60 -9.98 -1.94
CA GLN A 219 6.67 -9.95 -0.48
C GLN A 219 7.97 -10.54 0.07
N ARG A 220 8.54 -11.57 -0.58
CA ARG A 220 9.83 -12.18 -0.22
C ARG A 220 11.03 -11.29 -0.59
N ASN A 221 10.96 -10.58 -1.72
CA ASN A 221 12.09 -9.77 -2.22
C ASN A 221 12.05 -8.31 -1.75
N TRP A 222 10.87 -7.78 -1.38
CA TRP A 222 10.73 -6.41 -0.86
C TRP A 222 11.67 -6.07 0.31
N PRO A 223 11.88 -6.96 1.30
CA PRO A 223 12.87 -6.75 2.35
C PRO A 223 14.27 -6.42 1.85
N VAL A 224 14.75 -7.14 0.84
CA VAL A 224 16.08 -6.95 0.24
C VAL A 224 16.16 -5.56 -0.40
N VAL A 225 15.12 -5.17 -1.15
CA VAL A 225 15.02 -3.86 -1.80
C VAL A 225 15.04 -2.74 -0.77
N LEU A 226 14.22 -2.83 0.28
CA LEU A 226 14.14 -1.79 1.29
C LEU A 226 15.46 -1.64 2.07
N LEU A 227 16.07 -2.74 2.49
CA LEU A 227 17.36 -2.71 3.19
C LEU A 227 18.47 -2.12 2.31
N THR A 228 18.50 -2.47 1.02
CA THR A 228 19.43 -1.90 0.03
C THR A 228 19.21 -0.40 -0.15
N LEU A 229 17.96 0.04 -0.27
CA LEU A 229 17.63 1.46 -0.36
C LEU A 229 18.02 2.24 0.90
N CYS A 230 17.82 1.66 2.09
CA CYS A 230 18.29 2.26 3.33
C CYS A 230 19.82 2.34 3.38
N ALA A 231 20.54 1.32 2.92
CA ALA A 231 22.01 1.32 2.85
C ALA A 231 22.52 2.40 1.87
N VAL A 232 21.93 2.49 0.68
CA VAL A 232 22.22 3.55 -0.30
C VAL A 232 21.95 4.92 0.27
N HIS A 233 20.84 5.10 1.01
CA HIS A 233 20.53 6.37 1.65
C HIS A 233 21.59 6.76 2.67
N CYS A 234 22.02 5.83 3.54
CA CYS A 234 23.12 6.06 4.48
C CYS A 234 24.41 6.47 3.74
N GLY A 235 24.75 5.77 2.65
CA GLY A 235 25.96 6.08 1.89
C GLY A 235 25.90 7.41 1.14
N ARG A 236 24.74 7.81 0.63
CA ARG A 236 24.55 9.15 0.04
C ARG A 236 24.68 10.25 1.09
N THR A 237 24.08 10.06 2.26
CA THR A 237 24.21 11.03 3.35
C THR A 237 25.65 11.11 3.85
N HIS A 238 26.39 10.00 3.86
CA HIS A 238 27.82 10.01 4.15
C HIS A 238 28.63 10.77 3.08
N ALA A 239 28.31 10.62 1.79
CA ALA A 239 28.95 11.42 0.74
C ALA A 239 28.68 12.92 0.94
N GLN A 240 27.42 13.28 1.24
CA GLN A 240 27.03 14.66 1.57
C GLN A 240 27.72 15.20 2.82
N LEU A 241 27.97 14.36 3.83
CA LEU A 241 28.71 14.73 5.04
C LEU A 241 30.12 15.21 4.71
N ARG A 242 30.80 14.56 3.75
CA ARG A 242 32.14 14.97 3.33
C ARG A 242 32.15 16.31 2.58
N GLU A 243 31.05 16.64 1.92
CA GLU A 243 30.91 17.89 1.15
C GLU A 243 30.46 19.07 2.03
N ARG A 244 29.51 18.86 2.94
CA ARG A 244 28.81 19.93 3.69
C ARG A 244 29.17 20.00 5.17
N GLY A 245 29.86 19.00 5.70
CA GLY A 245 30.16 18.90 7.12
C GLY A 245 28.99 18.42 7.98
N PRO A 246 29.22 18.23 9.29
CA PRO A 246 28.29 17.52 10.19
C PRO A 246 27.05 18.31 10.60
N LEU A 247 27.10 19.65 10.59
CA LEU A 247 26.02 20.50 11.09
C LEU A 247 24.80 20.57 10.15
N GLU A 248 25.00 20.36 8.85
CA GLU A 248 23.93 20.44 7.84
C GLU A 248 23.29 19.09 7.52
N LEU A 249 23.68 18.03 8.25
CA LEU A 249 23.34 16.68 7.86
C LEU A 249 21.91 16.29 8.29
N PRO A 250 21.07 15.80 7.37
CA PRO A 250 19.77 15.24 7.75
C PRO A 250 19.96 13.93 8.54
N HIS A 251 19.23 13.79 9.66
CA HIS A 251 19.18 12.55 10.45
C HIS A 251 18.65 11.38 9.61
N VAL A 252 19.41 10.28 9.53
CA VAL A 252 19.02 9.10 8.75
C VAL A 252 18.36 8.08 9.66
N SER A 253 17.03 7.96 9.58
CA SER A 253 16.29 7.02 10.43
C SER A 253 16.22 5.61 9.87
N THR A 254 16.54 4.61 10.71
CA THR A 254 16.49 3.18 10.34
C THR A 254 15.13 2.52 10.59
N LYS A 255 14.14 3.28 11.10
CA LYS A 255 12.82 2.76 11.48
C LYS A 255 12.07 1.98 10.39
N ARG A 256 12.34 2.27 9.11
CA ARG A 256 11.76 1.50 7.99
C ARG A 256 12.38 0.10 7.89
N ALA A 257 13.71 0.00 8.00
CA ALA A 257 14.44 -1.25 8.02
C ALA A 257 14.06 -2.12 9.23
N GLU A 258 13.90 -1.53 10.42
CA GLU A 258 13.52 -2.27 11.63
C GLU A 258 12.24 -3.11 11.46
N ARG A 259 11.22 -2.54 10.79
CA ARG A 259 9.95 -3.24 10.57
C ARG A 259 10.16 -4.49 9.72
N VAL A 260 10.92 -4.34 8.65
CA VAL A 260 11.24 -5.43 7.73
C VAL A 260 12.06 -6.51 8.43
N ILE A 261 13.06 -6.12 9.23
CA ILE A 261 13.89 -7.06 10.02
C ILE A 261 13.02 -7.84 11.01
N ARG A 262 12.11 -7.17 11.73
CA ARG A 262 11.18 -7.82 12.67
C ARG A 262 10.18 -8.76 11.99
N GLN A 263 9.80 -8.46 10.75
CA GLN A 263 8.90 -9.27 9.94
C GLN A 263 9.64 -10.31 9.09
N ALA A 264 10.97 -10.36 9.16
CA ALA A 264 11.80 -11.20 8.29
C ALA A 264 11.37 -12.68 8.31
N TRP A 265 11.18 -13.19 9.52
CA TRP A 265 10.78 -14.58 9.76
C TRP A 265 9.39 -14.92 9.19
N LYS A 266 8.48 -13.94 9.05
CA LYS A 266 7.13 -14.16 8.48
C LYS A 266 7.16 -14.36 6.98
N THR A 267 7.98 -13.58 6.27
CA THR A 267 7.90 -13.53 4.80
C THR A 267 8.55 -14.73 4.13
N ARG A 268 9.54 -15.36 4.77
CA ARG A 268 10.30 -16.45 4.17
C ARG A 268 9.84 -17.84 4.58
N HIS A 269 9.34 -17.98 5.80
CA HIS A 269 8.96 -19.28 6.35
C HIS A 269 7.44 -19.39 6.42
N GLU A 270 6.86 -20.25 5.58
CA GLU A 270 5.41 -20.48 5.58
C GLU A 270 4.92 -21.14 6.87
N ARG A 271 5.72 -22.02 7.46
CA ARG A 271 5.39 -22.73 8.71
C ARG A 271 6.63 -22.85 9.60
N VAL A 272 6.70 -22.04 10.65
CA VAL A 272 7.76 -22.11 11.68
C VAL A 272 7.20 -22.69 12.96
N ARG A 273 7.91 -23.62 13.58
CA ARG A 273 7.54 -24.15 14.91
C ARG A 273 7.55 -23.03 15.96
N ARG A 274 6.74 -23.16 17.01
CA ARG A 274 6.57 -22.09 18.02
C ARG A 274 7.89 -21.70 18.71
N HIS A 275 8.78 -22.64 18.99
CA HIS A 275 10.09 -22.38 19.61
C HIS A 275 11.03 -21.61 18.68
N GLN A 276 11.21 -22.07 17.44
CA GLN A 276 11.99 -21.37 16.41
C GLN A 276 11.46 -19.95 16.15
N ARG A 277 10.14 -19.75 16.18
CA ARG A 277 9.55 -18.41 16.06
C ARG A 277 10.01 -17.47 17.18
N ARG A 278 10.20 -17.97 18.40
CA ARG A 278 10.70 -17.17 19.53
C ARG A 278 12.17 -16.80 19.33
N GLU A 279 13.00 -17.76 18.95
CA GLU A 279 14.43 -17.54 18.66
C GLU A 279 14.63 -16.52 17.53
N LEU A 280 13.90 -16.67 16.41
CA LEU A 280 13.95 -15.72 15.29
C LEU A 280 13.52 -14.30 15.69
N LYS A 281 12.52 -14.18 16.58
CA LYS A 281 12.09 -12.87 17.11
C LYS A 281 13.14 -12.25 18.02
N ILE A 282 13.79 -13.04 18.87
CA ILE A 282 14.87 -12.58 19.75
C ILE A 282 16.06 -12.13 18.91
N HIS A 283 16.46 -12.93 17.92
CA HIS A 283 17.51 -12.57 16.95
C HIS A 283 17.19 -11.25 16.24
N ALA A 284 16.00 -11.12 15.66
CA ALA A 284 15.58 -9.88 15.01
C ALA A 284 15.55 -8.68 15.97
N ALA A 285 15.22 -8.88 17.24
CA ALA A 285 15.25 -7.82 18.25
C ALA A 285 16.69 -7.37 18.58
N ARG A 286 17.66 -8.30 18.64
CA ARG A 286 19.09 -8.00 18.79
C ARG A 286 19.64 -7.26 17.57
N VAL A 287 19.32 -7.72 16.36
CA VAL A 287 19.72 -7.04 15.11
C VAL A 287 19.20 -5.60 15.07
N VAL A 288 17.94 -5.37 15.45
CA VAL A 288 17.38 -4.01 15.55
C VAL A 288 18.06 -3.19 16.63
N ALA A 289 18.44 -3.81 17.75
CA ALA A 289 19.16 -3.13 18.82
C ALA A 289 20.54 -2.64 18.36
N VAL A 290 21.29 -3.47 17.63
CA VAL A 290 22.58 -3.10 17.01
C VAL A 290 22.38 -1.93 16.05
N LEU A 291 21.36 -1.99 15.20
CA LEU A 291 21.07 -0.93 14.24
C LEU A 291 20.70 0.40 14.93
N ARG A 292 19.93 0.36 16.02
CA ARG A 292 19.61 1.54 16.83
C ARG A 292 20.83 2.11 17.56
N LYS A 293 21.72 1.24 18.05
CA LYS A 293 22.98 1.66 18.67
C LYS A 293 23.86 2.40 17.65
N ALA A 294 23.90 1.92 16.40
CA ALA A 294 24.57 2.61 15.31
C ALA A 294 23.86 3.93 14.93
N GLU A 295 22.53 3.97 14.88
CA GLU A 295 21.76 5.21 14.64
C GLU A 295 22.00 6.26 15.74
N ALA A 296 22.06 5.86 17.02
CA ALA A 296 22.33 6.77 18.14
C ALA A 296 23.74 7.39 18.09
N ARG A 297 24.71 6.70 17.48
CA ARG A 297 26.07 7.23 17.28
C ARG A 297 26.13 8.36 16.25
N GLN A 298 25.10 8.56 15.42
CA GLN A 298 25.09 9.67 14.45
C GLN A 298 25.29 11.05 15.10
N HIS A 299 24.87 11.21 16.36
CA HIS A 299 25.07 12.47 17.10
C HIS A 299 26.48 12.67 17.65
N GLN A 300 27.27 11.60 17.77
CA GLN A 300 28.63 11.65 18.32
C GLN A 300 29.67 11.61 17.20
N ASP A 301 29.51 10.67 16.26
CA ASP A 301 30.38 10.47 15.11
C ASP A 301 29.53 10.08 13.89
N PRO A 302 29.03 11.07 13.12
CA PRO A 302 28.18 10.81 11.98
C PRO A 302 28.88 10.05 10.85
N ASP A 303 30.20 10.21 10.68
CA ASP A 303 30.97 9.55 9.61
C ASP A 303 30.97 8.03 9.83
N GLU A 304 31.43 7.62 11.01
CA GLU A 304 31.51 6.19 11.36
C GLU A 304 30.12 5.57 11.55
N ALA A 305 29.16 6.33 12.09
CA ALA A 305 27.79 5.84 12.26
C ALA A 305 27.13 5.53 10.91
N LEU A 306 27.25 6.41 9.91
CA LEU A 306 26.66 6.19 8.59
C LEU A 306 27.34 5.04 7.83
N ARG A 307 28.67 4.92 7.94
CA ARG A 307 29.44 3.77 7.42
C ARG A 307 28.98 2.46 8.03
N THR A 308 28.92 2.41 9.36
CA THR A 308 28.50 1.24 10.11
C THR A 308 27.07 0.84 9.73
N MET A 309 26.15 1.80 9.69
CA MET A 309 24.76 1.55 9.33
C MET A 309 24.60 1.03 7.90
N ALA A 310 25.29 1.64 6.92
CA ALA A 310 25.26 1.18 5.54
C ALA A 310 25.79 -0.25 5.42
N THR A 311 26.89 -0.56 6.10
CA THR A 311 27.51 -1.88 6.14
C THR A 311 26.58 -2.93 6.75
N LEU A 312 25.97 -2.63 7.90
CA LEU A 312 25.00 -3.51 8.55
C LEU A 312 23.78 -3.76 7.65
N LEU A 313 23.21 -2.71 7.05
CA LEU A 313 22.03 -2.82 6.18
C LEU A 313 22.34 -3.61 4.90
N ALA A 314 23.51 -3.39 4.29
CA ALA A 314 23.94 -4.13 3.10
C ALA A 314 24.19 -5.62 3.43
N THR A 315 24.83 -5.91 4.57
CA THR A 315 25.04 -7.27 5.07
C THR A 315 23.72 -7.97 5.31
N MET A 316 22.78 -7.31 6.00
CA MET A 316 21.44 -7.83 6.23
C MET A 316 20.71 -8.07 4.91
N ALA A 317 20.74 -7.15 3.95
CA ALA A 317 20.12 -7.31 2.64
C ALA A 317 20.66 -8.56 1.91
N HIS A 318 21.98 -8.77 2.00
CA HIS A 318 22.65 -9.91 1.42
C HIS A 318 22.23 -11.24 2.08
N ARG A 319 22.33 -11.33 3.42
CA ARG A 319 21.87 -12.50 4.19
C ARG A 319 20.39 -12.80 3.95
N TYR A 320 19.60 -11.75 3.76
CA TYR A 320 18.20 -11.85 3.40
C TYR A 320 18.01 -12.41 1.99
N ALA A 321 18.82 -12.01 1.00
CA ALA A 321 18.76 -12.62 -0.32
C ALA A 321 19.14 -14.12 -0.27
N GLU A 322 20.17 -14.48 0.49
CA GLU A 322 20.67 -15.86 0.62
C GLU A 322 19.64 -16.84 1.19
N GLY A 323 19.01 -16.51 2.31
CA GLY A 323 18.42 -17.58 3.13
C GLY A 323 18.11 -17.18 4.54
N ARG A 324 19.02 -16.37 5.06
CA ARG A 324 19.51 -16.50 6.44
C ARG A 324 18.80 -15.52 7.34
N THR A 325 17.47 -15.62 7.38
CA THR A 325 16.63 -14.75 8.22
C THR A 325 16.85 -14.93 9.73
N GLY A 326 17.41 -16.07 10.16
CA GLY A 326 17.85 -16.31 11.54
C GLY A 326 19.31 -15.97 11.82
N GLN A 327 20.06 -15.51 10.82
CA GLN A 327 21.48 -15.15 10.90
C GLN A 327 21.73 -13.90 10.04
N LEU A 328 20.90 -12.87 10.25
CA LEU A 328 21.01 -11.60 9.52
C LEU A 328 22.31 -10.84 9.82
N LEU A 329 22.84 -11.02 11.03
CA LEU A 329 24.14 -10.54 11.49
C LEU A 329 24.82 -11.70 12.24
N ASP A 330 26.14 -11.68 12.29
CA ASP A 330 26.91 -12.68 13.02
C ASP A 330 26.86 -12.39 14.53
N GLU A 331 26.96 -13.43 15.39
CA GLU A 331 26.80 -13.27 16.84
C GLU A 331 27.79 -12.25 17.43
N ARG A 332 29.02 -12.24 16.91
CA ARG A 332 30.08 -11.28 17.29
C ARG A 332 29.68 -9.82 17.11
N GLN A 333 28.86 -9.53 16.08
CA GLN A 333 28.37 -8.17 15.82
C GLN A 333 27.22 -7.76 16.75
N MET A 334 26.61 -8.72 17.45
CA MET A 334 25.52 -8.52 18.39
C MET A 334 25.95 -8.65 19.86
N GLU A 335 27.21 -8.99 20.13
CA GLU A 335 27.76 -9.11 21.48
C GLU A 335 27.58 -7.79 22.26
N GLY A 336 27.14 -7.91 23.52
CA GLY A 336 26.93 -6.77 24.41
C GLY A 336 25.74 -5.87 24.06
N VAL A 337 24.80 -6.32 23.20
CA VAL A 337 23.59 -5.57 22.88
C VAL A 337 22.34 -6.29 23.37
N GLU A 338 21.61 -5.64 24.28
CA GLU A 338 20.33 -6.16 24.79
C GLU A 338 19.23 -6.12 23.72
N PRO A 339 18.39 -7.17 23.63
CA PRO A 339 17.30 -7.21 22.67
C PRO A 339 16.28 -6.10 22.95
N VAL A 340 15.92 -5.33 21.93
CA VAL A 340 14.91 -4.27 22.06
C VAL A 340 13.55 -4.88 22.37
N ALA A 341 13.03 -4.61 23.56
CA ALA A 341 11.68 -5.01 23.96
C ALA A 341 10.64 -4.41 23.00
N ASP A 342 9.75 -5.26 22.48
CA ASP A 342 8.67 -4.79 21.64
C ASP A 342 7.56 -4.15 22.49
N ARG A 343 7.54 -2.82 22.55
CA ARG A 343 6.48 -2.04 23.22
C ARG A 343 5.26 -1.79 22.30
N SER A 344 5.07 -2.61 21.27
CA SER A 344 3.89 -2.56 20.39
C SER A 344 2.60 -2.82 21.16
N TRP A 345 2.60 -3.79 22.08
CA TRP A 345 1.46 -4.10 22.95
C TRP A 345 1.11 -2.90 23.85
N LEU A 346 2.10 -2.22 24.43
CA LEU A 346 1.87 -1.06 25.28
C LEU A 346 1.20 0.07 24.51
N ARG A 347 1.60 0.31 23.25
CA ARG A 347 0.93 1.29 22.38
C ARG A 347 -0.51 0.90 22.07
N LEU A 348 -0.79 -0.38 21.91
CA LEU A 348 -2.15 -0.87 21.70
C LEU A 348 -3.00 -0.68 22.96
N VAL A 349 -2.45 -0.96 24.15
CA VAL A 349 -3.11 -0.70 25.44
C VAL A 349 -3.39 0.79 25.61
N ILE A 350 -2.41 1.66 25.37
CA ILE A 350 -2.58 3.12 25.45
C ILE A 350 -3.66 3.59 24.45
N SER A 351 -3.66 3.05 23.23
CA SER A 351 -4.69 3.37 22.23
C SER A 351 -6.07 2.95 22.70
N GLY A 352 -6.21 1.75 23.28
CA GLY A 352 -7.46 1.26 23.85
C GLY A 352 -7.97 2.17 24.99
N VAL A 353 -7.08 2.54 25.92
CA VAL A 353 -7.42 3.45 27.03
C VAL A 353 -7.86 4.83 26.51
N LEU A 354 -7.16 5.38 25.52
CA LEU A 354 -7.54 6.65 24.89
C LEU A 354 -8.90 6.56 24.19
N ILE A 355 -9.15 5.50 23.41
CA ILE A 355 -10.44 5.31 22.73
C ILE A 355 -11.58 5.22 23.75
N VAL A 356 -11.41 4.41 24.80
CA VAL A 356 -12.42 4.28 25.87
C VAL A 356 -12.65 5.61 26.58
N GLY A 357 -11.58 6.33 26.93
CA GLY A 357 -11.66 7.64 27.56
C GLY A 357 -12.42 8.66 26.72
N VAL A 358 -12.20 8.68 25.40
CA VAL A 358 -12.92 9.60 24.53
C VAL A 358 -14.36 9.16 24.27
N LEU A 359 -14.65 7.86 24.18
CA LEU A 359 -16.04 7.37 24.10
C LEU A 359 -16.85 7.74 25.35
N LEU A 360 -16.23 7.65 26.54
CA LEU A 360 -16.83 8.11 27.80
C LEU A 360 -17.06 9.63 27.84
N ALA A 361 -16.18 10.42 27.23
CA ALA A 361 -16.38 11.86 27.10
C ALA A 361 -17.52 12.20 26.14
N LEU A 362 -17.60 11.49 25.00
CA LEU A 362 -18.65 11.63 24.00
C LEU A 362 -20.03 11.24 24.54
N SER A 363 -20.13 10.18 25.35
CA SER A 363 -21.41 9.76 25.93
C SER A 363 -22.00 10.81 26.89
N ARG A 364 -21.15 11.66 27.47
CA ARG A 364 -21.56 12.75 28.36
C ARG A 364 -21.85 14.07 27.64
N SER A 365 -21.47 14.21 26.38
CA SER A 365 -21.60 15.47 25.64
C SER A 365 -22.96 15.67 24.96
N GLY A 366 -23.91 14.74 25.12
CA GLY A 366 -25.28 14.88 24.60
C GLY A 366 -25.37 15.01 23.08
N LEU A 367 -24.43 14.43 22.33
CA LEU A 367 -24.39 14.57 20.87
C LEU A 367 -25.55 13.82 20.21
N PRO A 368 -26.11 14.34 19.09
CA PRO A 368 -27.13 13.65 18.32
C PRO A 368 -26.65 12.27 17.83
N GLU A 369 -27.49 11.24 17.96
CA GLU A 369 -27.15 9.86 17.58
C GLU A 369 -26.69 9.73 16.11
N ILE A 370 -27.26 10.55 15.23
CA ILE A 370 -26.97 10.56 13.78
C ILE A 370 -25.51 10.98 13.49
N ALA A 371 -24.92 11.83 14.33
CA ALA A 371 -23.54 12.29 14.17
C ALA A 371 -22.52 11.37 14.87
N THR A 372 -22.97 10.57 15.85
CA THR A 372 -22.08 9.82 16.73
C THR A 372 -21.24 8.77 15.97
N GLY A 373 -21.85 8.03 15.04
CA GLY A 373 -21.15 6.96 14.29
C GLY A 373 -19.91 7.42 13.49
N PRO A 374 -20.04 8.43 12.60
CA PRO A 374 -18.91 8.99 11.87
C PRO A 374 -17.85 9.61 12.77
N PHE A 375 -18.27 10.34 13.82
CA PHE A 375 -17.34 10.96 14.77
C PHE A 375 -16.52 9.91 15.50
N VAL A 376 -17.15 8.84 16.01
CA VAL A 376 -16.44 7.73 16.66
C VAL A 376 -15.41 7.11 15.72
N SER A 377 -15.76 6.91 14.45
CA SER A 377 -14.86 6.32 13.46
C SER A 377 -13.64 7.21 13.18
N LEU A 378 -13.86 8.52 12.99
CA LEU A 378 -12.78 9.50 12.81
C LEU A 378 -11.90 9.60 14.04
N LEU A 379 -12.49 9.48 15.23
CA LEU A 379 -11.77 9.61 16.49
C LEU A 379 -10.91 8.39 16.77
N ILE A 380 -11.45 7.18 16.56
CA ILE A 380 -10.67 5.94 16.61
C ILE A 380 -9.49 6.05 15.63
N LEU A 381 -9.75 6.47 14.38
CA LEU A 381 -8.72 6.66 13.38
C LEU A 381 -7.68 7.70 13.82
N GLY A 382 -8.12 8.82 14.41
CA GLY A 382 -7.26 9.88 14.95
C GLY A 382 -6.39 9.41 16.11
N VAL A 383 -6.92 8.64 17.05
CA VAL A 383 -6.15 8.04 18.15
C VAL A 383 -5.11 7.06 17.60
N PHE A 384 -5.49 6.18 16.68
CA PHE A 384 -4.53 5.28 16.04
C PHE A 384 -3.47 6.06 15.25
N ALA A 385 -3.85 7.10 14.52
CA ALA A 385 -2.91 7.96 13.80
C ALA A 385 -1.95 8.68 14.77
N LEU A 386 -2.44 9.16 15.92
CA LEU A 386 -1.63 9.86 16.92
C LEU A 386 -0.66 8.90 17.63
N VAL A 387 -1.18 7.81 18.21
CA VAL A 387 -0.38 6.86 19.00
C VAL A 387 0.63 6.12 18.13
N TYR A 388 0.25 5.80 16.89
CA TYR A 388 1.16 5.15 15.95
C TYR A 388 1.91 6.13 15.06
N ARG A 389 1.76 7.46 15.27
CA ARG A 389 2.41 8.54 14.50
C ARG A 389 2.28 8.32 12.97
N GLY A 390 1.05 8.14 12.51
CA GLY A 390 0.70 7.93 11.10
C GLY A 390 0.88 6.51 10.57
N ARG A 391 1.05 5.49 11.44
CA ARG A 391 1.26 4.10 11.03
C ARG A 391 0.18 3.16 11.54
N LEU A 392 -0.89 2.98 10.78
CA LEU A 392 -1.94 2.03 11.15
C LEU A 392 -1.38 0.59 11.25
N PRO A 393 -1.61 -0.12 12.36
CA PRO A 393 -1.24 -1.53 12.47
C PRO A 393 -2.00 -2.33 11.41
N GLY A 394 -1.29 -3.21 10.70
CA GLY A 394 -1.94 -4.10 9.75
C GLY A 394 -2.83 -5.10 10.49
N PRO A 395 -3.88 -5.64 9.87
CA PRO A 395 -4.78 -6.61 10.51
C PRO A 395 -4.02 -7.84 11.06
N ALA A 396 -2.96 -8.29 10.37
CA ALA A 396 -2.11 -9.38 10.84
C ALA A 396 -1.29 -9.04 12.10
N ASP A 397 -0.92 -7.77 12.29
CA ASP A 397 -0.22 -7.32 13.48
C ASP A 397 -1.20 -7.22 14.67
N LEU A 398 -2.45 -6.80 14.44
CA LEU A 398 -3.51 -6.83 15.46
C LEU A 398 -3.76 -8.25 15.98
N VAL A 399 -3.91 -9.23 15.09
CA VAL A 399 -4.10 -10.64 15.47
C VAL A 399 -2.91 -11.18 16.27
N ASP A 400 -1.69 -10.82 15.89
CA ASP A 400 -0.49 -11.24 16.62
C ASP A 400 -0.36 -10.57 18.00
N ILE A 401 -0.84 -9.33 18.15
CA ILE A 401 -0.86 -8.63 19.45
C ILE A 401 -1.91 -9.25 20.37
N VAL A 402 -3.12 -9.52 19.87
CA VAL A 402 -4.19 -10.19 20.64
C VAL A 402 -3.72 -11.58 21.10
N ARG A 403 -3.10 -12.36 20.21
CA ARG A 403 -2.51 -13.67 20.56
C ARG A 403 -1.25 -13.59 21.43
N GLY A 404 -0.64 -12.42 21.53
CA GLY A 404 0.57 -12.17 22.32
C GLY A 404 0.26 -11.74 23.75
N ALA A 405 -0.87 -11.07 23.98
CA ALA A 405 -1.35 -10.68 25.30
C ALA A 405 -1.73 -11.91 26.15
N ASP A 406 -2.27 -12.95 25.50
CA ASP A 406 -2.66 -14.24 26.10
C ASP A 406 -1.48 -15.14 26.53
N ARG A 407 -0.26 -14.58 26.67
CA ARG A 407 0.99 -15.36 26.92
C ARG A 407 1.83 -14.83 28.08
N ARG A 408 1.26 -13.93 28.87
CA ARG A 408 1.74 -13.56 30.20
C ARG A 408 0.68 -13.98 31.18
#